data_AF-A0A2H0UVC4-F1
#
_entry.id   AF-A0A2H0UVC4-F1
#
_cell.length_a   1.000
_cell.length_b   1.000
_cell.length_c   1.000
_cell.angle_alpha   90.00
_cell.angle_beta   90.00
_cell.angle_gamma   90.00
#
_symmetry.space_group_name_H-M   'P 1'
#
loop_
_entity.id
_entity.type
_entity.pdbx_description
1 polymer ?
#
loop_
_entity_poly.entity_id
_entity_poly.type
_entity_poly.pdbx_seq_one_letter_code
_entity_poly.pdbx_strand_id
1 'polypeptide(L)'
;MPRVVPTDSSYNNWQNYRFSTKTKRLGGVDVYGYTILFFRYNPATDSGYALFFRQTGVCEFYKRNNGVWGDSFIAFTIPKDNDWHDVIIEVVNDTVKVWFDKTEDQTPNLEYNTLDYLSGTKYTSGTVALGTYAWNSQFDDVQISNDLTVAASPPRFYTSGSHASTSISIKSSSDLDNLSISVTNPTGTIWTKTADPAWVGTKDATVRFPNDFSGANVNTPGTYIVKTTLDTDTSILLMEVKDPPDVAFVVITDSHYDAGDATKLAKSNHRMQHLQNDINNQGYFPLPDFVVSTGDNTENGSVTELGNLKTYLDGLTTSYYPIVAGHDTLSESGSDKGHIWANTFGADKFSYTWTAGDNLFIAVDDEAPYGGYGNHITSDAHKTWLQNTLDANPDKKVFLFNHSGLMEPRDAGGAKDFWIGSTAAPAVRTILENHGGVVTEFSGHDHLNFAGVTNDILY
;
A
#
# COMPACT_ATOMS: atom_id res chain seq x y z
N MET A 1 -9.70 -16.43 21.73
CA MET A 1 -9.13 -16.16 20.38
C MET A 1 -8.97 -14.66 20.25
N PRO A 2 -7.80 -14.09 19.91
CA PRO A 2 -7.68 -12.66 19.66
C PRO A 2 -8.39 -12.34 18.35
N ARG A 3 -9.37 -11.42 18.41
CA ARG A 3 -10.28 -11.06 17.32
C ARG A 3 -10.15 -9.57 17.09
N VAL A 4 -9.67 -9.16 15.91
CA VAL A 4 -9.69 -7.75 15.51
C VAL A 4 -11.07 -7.46 14.92
N VAL A 5 -11.82 -6.53 15.53
CA VAL A 5 -13.20 -6.18 15.17
C VAL A 5 -13.28 -4.67 14.89
N PRO A 6 -13.58 -4.24 13.66
CA PRO A 6 -14.10 -2.90 13.43
C PRO A 6 -15.55 -2.82 13.93
N THR A 7 -15.84 -1.93 14.89
CA THR A 7 -17.19 -1.74 15.44
C THR A 7 -17.79 -0.43 14.97
N ASP A 8 -18.23 -0.38 13.72
CA ASP A 8 -19.19 0.62 13.31
C ASP A 8 -20.55 -0.04 13.04
N SER A 9 -21.50 0.24 13.95
CA SER A 9 -22.88 -0.20 13.88
C SER A 9 -23.76 0.69 12.99
N SER A 10 -23.19 1.64 12.25
CA SER A 10 -23.95 2.55 11.36
C SER A 10 -24.06 2.07 9.91
N TYR A 11 -23.36 1.00 9.51
CA TYR A 11 -23.36 0.51 8.13
C TYR A 11 -24.40 -0.60 7.91
N ASN A 12 -25.64 -0.21 7.58
CA ASN A 12 -26.71 -1.12 7.18
C ASN A 12 -26.58 -1.67 5.74
N ASN A 13 -25.39 -1.60 5.11
CA ASN A 13 -25.21 -1.92 3.69
C ASN A 13 -24.09 -2.93 3.38
N TRP A 14 -23.98 -4.01 4.16
CA TRP A 14 -23.06 -5.16 3.93
C TRP A 14 -23.39 -6.00 2.68
N GLN A 15 -24.18 -5.46 1.76
CA GLN A 15 -24.48 -6.08 0.48
C GLN A 15 -23.28 -5.98 -0.46
N ASN A 16 -22.61 -4.82 -0.47
CA ASN A 16 -21.56 -4.50 -1.43
C ASN A 16 -20.33 -3.97 -0.70
N TYR A 17 -19.24 -4.73 -0.68
CA TYR A 17 -17.96 -4.30 -0.14
C TYR A 17 -16.82 -5.16 -0.68
N ARG A 18 -15.61 -4.66 -0.54
CA ARG A 18 -14.37 -5.30 -0.89
C ARG A 18 -13.47 -5.33 0.34
N PHE A 19 -12.75 -6.41 0.47
CA PHE A 19 -11.76 -6.64 1.51
C PHE A 19 -10.50 -7.18 0.85
N SER A 20 -9.34 -6.61 1.12
CA SER A 20 -8.05 -7.14 0.68
C SER A 20 -7.08 -7.24 1.84
N THR A 21 -6.17 -8.20 1.74
CA THR A 21 -5.09 -8.41 2.71
C THR A 21 -3.98 -9.23 2.05
N LYS A 22 -2.75 -9.04 2.53
CA LYS A 22 -1.68 -10.02 2.35
C LYS A 22 -1.68 -11.01 3.49
N THR A 23 -1.52 -12.29 3.16
CA THR A 23 -1.39 -13.35 4.15
C THR A 23 -0.12 -14.14 3.92
N LYS A 24 0.58 -14.47 5.01
CA LYS A 24 1.74 -15.35 5.01
C LYS A 24 1.53 -16.46 6.02
N ARG A 25 1.69 -17.70 5.57
CA ARG A 25 1.65 -18.88 6.45
C ARG A 25 3.05 -19.11 6.99
N LEU A 26 3.20 -19.13 8.32
CA LEU A 26 4.45 -19.57 8.92
C LEU A 26 4.36 -21.09 9.11
N GLY A 27 5.35 -21.81 8.57
CA GLY A 27 5.35 -23.29 8.51
C GLY A 27 5.12 -23.95 9.88
N GLY A 28 4.48 -25.13 9.88
CA GLY A 28 4.17 -25.93 11.06
C GLY A 28 3.97 -27.40 10.71
N VAL A 29 4.04 -28.28 11.71
CA VAL A 29 4.15 -29.75 11.53
C VAL A 29 2.78 -30.45 11.41
N ASP A 30 1.66 -29.74 11.59
CA ASP A 30 0.31 -30.31 11.63
C ASP A 30 -0.60 -29.92 10.47
N VAL A 31 -1.29 -30.95 9.94
CA VAL A 31 -2.25 -30.92 8.82
C VAL A 31 -3.50 -30.04 9.07
N TYR A 32 -3.65 -29.51 10.29
CA TYR A 32 -4.84 -28.79 10.76
C TYR A 32 -4.65 -27.28 10.98
N GLY A 33 -3.53 -26.70 10.56
CA GLY A 33 -3.32 -25.24 10.64
C GLY A 33 -4.06 -24.46 9.54
N TYR A 34 -4.75 -23.38 9.92
CA TYR A 34 -5.53 -22.54 9.00
C TYR A 34 -5.32 -21.04 9.23
N THR A 35 -5.18 -20.29 8.13
CA THR A 35 -5.49 -18.84 8.10
C THR A 35 -6.99 -18.70 7.89
N ILE A 36 -7.66 -17.86 8.70
CA ILE A 36 -9.10 -17.67 8.67
C ILE A 36 -9.41 -16.23 8.27
N LEU A 37 -10.21 -16.08 7.21
CA LEU A 37 -10.73 -14.79 6.74
C LEU A 37 -12.25 -14.82 6.88
N PHE A 38 -12.78 -14.11 7.86
CA PHE A 38 -14.22 -13.86 7.98
C PHE A 38 -14.60 -12.64 7.17
N PHE A 39 -15.64 -12.75 6.34
CA PHE A 39 -16.11 -11.60 5.56
C PHE A 39 -17.54 -11.19 5.87
N ARG A 40 -18.37 -11.97 6.60
CA ARG A 40 -19.67 -11.50 7.14
C ARG A 40 -19.96 -12.11 8.51
N TYR A 41 -19.14 -11.78 9.50
CA TYR A 41 -19.21 -12.43 10.80
C TYR A 41 -19.98 -11.60 11.82
N ASN A 42 -21.12 -12.10 12.27
CA ASN A 42 -21.90 -11.50 13.34
C ASN A 42 -21.36 -11.97 14.71
N PRO A 43 -20.70 -11.09 15.49
CA PRO A 43 -20.25 -11.41 16.85
C PRO A 43 -21.37 -11.80 17.80
N ALA A 44 -22.56 -11.20 17.66
CA ALA A 44 -23.64 -11.38 18.61
C ALA A 44 -24.23 -12.80 18.56
N THR A 45 -24.20 -13.42 17.38
CA THR A 45 -24.72 -14.76 17.15
C THR A 45 -23.64 -15.77 16.81
N ASP A 46 -22.35 -15.41 16.93
CA ASP A 46 -21.21 -16.22 16.51
C ASP A 46 -21.44 -16.93 15.16
N SER A 47 -21.94 -16.18 14.17
CA SER A 47 -22.40 -16.73 12.89
C SER A 47 -21.86 -15.92 11.70
N GLY A 48 -21.57 -16.56 10.57
CA GLY A 48 -21.09 -15.86 9.38
C GLY A 48 -20.49 -16.76 8.32
N TYR A 49 -19.72 -16.16 7.41
CA TYR A 49 -18.95 -16.87 6.39
C TYR A 49 -17.45 -16.67 6.60
N ALA A 50 -16.67 -17.71 6.29
CA ALA A 50 -15.23 -17.69 6.42
C ALA A 50 -14.54 -18.49 5.31
N LEU A 51 -13.35 -18.05 4.92
CA LEU A 51 -12.40 -18.83 4.13
C LEU A 51 -11.32 -19.39 5.05
N PHE A 52 -10.97 -20.65 4.81
CA PHE A 52 -9.95 -21.39 5.53
C PHE A 52 -8.85 -21.78 4.57
N PHE A 53 -7.67 -21.16 4.70
CA PHE A 53 -6.49 -21.50 3.90
C PHE A 53 -5.70 -22.58 4.64
N ARG A 54 -5.82 -23.83 4.18
CA ARG A 54 -5.17 -25.00 4.78
C ARG A 54 -3.72 -25.14 4.38
N GLN A 55 -2.91 -25.70 5.28
CA GLN A 55 -1.56 -26.18 4.95
C GLN A 55 -1.56 -27.28 3.88
N THR A 56 -2.67 -28.01 3.71
CA THR A 56 -2.81 -28.99 2.64
C THR A 56 -2.84 -28.40 1.23
N GLY A 57 -2.79 -27.07 1.09
CA GLY A 57 -2.86 -26.36 -0.19
C GLY A 57 -4.30 -26.17 -0.68
N VAL A 58 -5.27 -26.22 0.23
CA VAL A 58 -6.70 -26.12 -0.09
C VAL A 58 -7.28 -24.91 0.63
N CYS A 59 -8.03 -24.10 -0.10
CA CYS A 59 -8.90 -23.07 0.46
C CYS A 59 -10.32 -23.61 0.53
N GLU A 60 -10.93 -23.56 1.72
CA GLU A 60 -12.30 -24.02 1.96
C GLU A 60 -13.19 -22.86 2.36
N PHE A 61 -14.41 -22.86 1.84
CA PHE A 61 -15.46 -21.93 2.22
C PHE A 61 -16.35 -22.56 3.30
N TYR A 62 -16.57 -21.84 4.40
CA TYR A 62 -17.33 -22.29 5.56
C TYR A 62 -18.49 -21.35 5.88
N LYS A 63 -19.60 -21.94 6.33
CA LYS A 63 -20.63 -21.25 7.11
C LYS A 63 -20.47 -21.55 8.59
N ARG A 64 -20.60 -20.52 9.42
CA ARG A 64 -20.63 -20.62 10.88
C ARG A 64 -22.02 -20.24 11.36
N ASN A 65 -22.62 -21.08 12.20
CA ASN A 65 -23.95 -20.86 12.77
C ASN A 65 -23.89 -21.07 14.29
N ASN A 66 -24.14 -20.01 15.07
CA ASN A 66 -24.18 -20.07 16.54
C ASN A 66 -22.96 -20.77 17.16
N GLY A 67 -21.77 -20.44 16.65
CA GLY A 67 -20.49 -20.95 17.11
C GLY A 67 -20.10 -22.34 16.62
N VAL A 68 -20.94 -22.95 15.78
CA VAL A 68 -20.67 -24.24 15.15
C VAL A 68 -20.29 -24.02 13.69
N TRP A 69 -19.19 -24.65 13.26
CA TRP A 69 -18.83 -24.74 11.84
C TRP A 69 -19.79 -25.72 11.16
N GLY A 70 -20.57 -25.22 10.22
CA GLY A 70 -21.52 -25.99 9.43
C GLY A 70 -20.88 -26.51 8.15
N ASP A 71 -21.72 -26.70 7.13
CA ASP A 71 -21.30 -27.20 5.82
C ASP A 71 -20.18 -26.35 5.19
N SER A 72 -19.27 -27.04 4.50
CA SER A 72 -18.13 -26.46 3.82
C SER A 72 -17.87 -27.13 2.49
N PHE A 73 -17.22 -26.43 1.58
CA PHE A 73 -16.71 -27.01 0.34
C PHE A 73 -15.32 -26.46 0.01
N ILE A 74 -14.59 -27.21 -0.81
CA ILE A 74 -13.30 -26.78 -1.35
C ILE A 74 -13.58 -25.69 -2.39
N ALA A 75 -13.12 -24.47 -2.11
CA ALA A 75 -13.28 -23.34 -3.01
C ALA A 75 -12.25 -23.38 -4.14
N PHE A 76 -10.96 -23.48 -3.79
CA PHE A 76 -9.85 -23.54 -4.73
C PHE A 76 -8.58 -24.09 -4.06
N THR A 77 -7.55 -24.38 -4.84
CA THR A 77 -6.22 -24.76 -4.33
C THR A 77 -5.28 -23.57 -4.29
N ILE A 78 -4.37 -23.58 -3.32
CA ILE A 78 -3.33 -22.57 -3.12
C ILE A 78 -1.94 -23.23 -3.10
N PRO A 79 -0.86 -22.49 -3.39
CA PRO A 79 0.51 -22.98 -3.21
C PRO A 79 0.78 -23.52 -1.80
N LYS A 80 1.85 -24.30 -1.62
CA LYS A 80 2.26 -24.89 -0.31
C LYS A 80 3.62 -24.34 0.14
N ASP A 81 3.69 -23.03 0.21
CA ASP A 81 4.86 -22.23 0.53
C ASP A 81 4.59 -21.33 1.75
N ASN A 82 5.64 -20.66 2.18
CA ASN A 82 5.66 -19.71 3.29
C ASN A 82 5.84 -18.28 2.79
N ASP A 83 5.42 -17.98 1.56
CA ASP A 83 5.51 -16.65 0.96
C ASP A 83 4.30 -15.78 1.31
N TRP A 84 4.41 -14.50 0.99
CA TRP A 84 3.31 -13.55 1.06
C TRP A 84 2.38 -13.73 -0.14
N HIS A 85 1.08 -13.80 0.11
CA HIS A 85 0.06 -13.93 -0.91
C HIS A 85 -0.98 -12.84 -0.80
N ASP A 86 -1.39 -12.30 -1.93
CA ASP A 86 -2.46 -11.32 -2.02
C ASP A 86 -3.81 -12.03 -2.01
N VAL A 87 -4.72 -11.56 -1.16
CA VAL A 87 -6.10 -12.05 -1.11
C VAL A 87 -7.05 -10.87 -1.26
N ILE A 88 -7.94 -10.95 -2.24
CA ILE A 88 -9.01 -10.00 -2.45
C ILE A 88 -10.33 -10.75 -2.35
N ILE A 89 -11.24 -10.25 -1.52
CA ILE A 89 -12.61 -10.73 -1.38
C ILE A 89 -13.53 -9.58 -1.74
N GLU A 90 -14.33 -9.76 -2.78
CA GLU A 90 -15.41 -8.85 -3.13
C GLU A 90 -16.73 -9.53 -2.79
N VAL A 91 -17.64 -8.80 -2.19
CA VAL A 91 -19.01 -9.25 -1.98
C VAL A 91 -19.93 -8.24 -2.63
N VAL A 92 -20.70 -8.71 -3.62
CA VAL A 92 -21.69 -7.91 -4.34
C VAL A 92 -23.04 -8.59 -4.20
N ASN A 93 -23.96 -7.91 -3.53
CA ASN A 93 -25.24 -8.41 -3.08
C ASN A 93 -25.09 -9.66 -2.22
N ASP A 94 -25.10 -10.84 -2.85
CA ASP A 94 -24.95 -12.14 -2.20
C ASP A 94 -23.89 -13.01 -2.88
N THR A 95 -23.22 -12.48 -3.91
CA THR A 95 -22.13 -13.14 -4.61
C THR A 95 -20.80 -12.75 -3.98
N VAL A 96 -20.05 -13.74 -3.53
CA VAL A 96 -18.69 -13.61 -3.01
C VAL A 96 -17.73 -14.01 -4.12
N LYS A 97 -16.82 -13.09 -4.45
CA LYS A 97 -15.70 -13.35 -5.35
C LYS A 97 -14.40 -13.30 -4.57
N VAL A 98 -13.49 -14.23 -4.87
CA VAL A 98 -12.19 -14.32 -4.21
C VAL A 98 -11.10 -14.42 -5.27
N TRP A 99 -10.12 -13.55 -5.18
CA TRP A 99 -8.88 -13.61 -5.94
C TRP A 99 -7.74 -13.92 -4.97
N PHE A 100 -6.89 -14.87 -5.36
CA PHE A 100 -5.69 -15.26 -4.63
C PHE A 100 -4.51 -15.19 -5.59
N ASP A 101 -3.52 -14.35 -5.27
CA ASP A 101 -2.39 -13.98 -6.14
C ASP A 101 -2.81 -13.62 -7.57
N LYS A 102 -3.93 -12.90 -7.66
CA LYS A 102 -4.52 -12.45 -8.91
C LYS A 102 -5.05 -11.04 -8.78
N THR A 103 -5.05 -10.34 -9.89
CA THR A 103 -5.65 -9.02 -10.04
C THR A 103 -7.13 -9.14 -10.42
N GLU A 104 -7.90 -8.07 -10.18
CA GLU A 104 -9.36 -8.04 -10.34
C GLU A 104 -9.84 -8.19 -11.79
N ASP A 105 -9.00 -7.85 -12.76
CA ASP A 105 -9.22 -8.02 -14.19
C ASP A 105 -9.10 -9.48 -14.64
N GLN A 106 -8.59 -10.34 -13.77
CA GLN A 106 -8.49 -11.78 -13.98
C GLN A 106 -9.73 -12.49 -13.41
N THR A 107 -10.01 -13.70 -13.94
CA THR A 107 -11.09 -14.53 -13.41
C THR A 107 -10.83 -14.92 -11.95
N PRO A 108 -11.79 -14.68 -11.03
CA PRO A 108 -11.63 -15.00 -9.62
C PRO A 108 -11.40 -16.51 -9.41
N ASN A 109 -10.66 -16.86 -8.36
CA ASN A 109 -10.49 -18.24 -7.93
C ASN A 109 -11.81 -18.85 -7.43
N LEU A 110 -12.66 -18.02 -6.83
CA LEU A 110 -14.02 -18.38 -6.43
C LEU A 110 -14.97 -17.28 -6.86
N GLU A 111 -16.06 -17.63 -7.52
CA GLU A 111 -17.24 -16.77 -7.65
C GLU A 111 -18.45 -17.59 -7.20
N TYR A 112 -19.12 -17.10 -6.16
CA TYR A 112 -20.08 -17.93 -5.45
C TYR A 112 -21.24 -17.14 -4.88
N ASN A 113 -22.46 -17.52 -5.27
CA ASN A 113 -23.66 -16.95 -4.68
C ASN A 113 -23.99 -17.65 -3.35
N THR A 114 -23.94 -16.89 -2.27
CA THR A 114 -24.24 -17.37 -0.91
C THR A 114 -25.69 -17.83 -0.72
N LEU A 115 -26.59 -17.58 -1.70
CA LEU A 115 -27.96 -18.11 -1.74
C LEU A 115 -28.04 -19.56 -2.25
N ASP A 116 -27.08 -20.04 -3.04
CA ASP A 116 -27.27 -21.23 -3.89
C ASP A 116 -27.00 -22.59 -3.22
N TYR A 117 -26.50 -22.63 -1.97
CA TYR A 117 -26.05 -23.90 -1.37
C TYR A 117 -26.34 -24.07 0.11
N LEU A 118 -26.54 -23.00 0.86
CA LEU A 118 -26.59 -23.06 2.31
C LEU A 118 -27.96 -22.63 2.81
N SER A 119 -28.92 -23.56 2.79
CA SER A 119 -30.25 -23.36 3.37
C SER A 119 -30.16 -22.64 4.73
N GLY A 120 -30.98 -21.62 4.94
CA GLY A 120 -31.08 -20.90 6.21
C GLY A 120 -30.96 -19.37 6.14
N THR A 121 -30.77 -18.78 7.31
CA THR A 121 -30.84 -17.33 7.56
C THR A 121 -29.76 -16.55 6.82
N LYS A 122 -30.17 -15.46 6.14
CA LYS A 122 -29.29 -14.51 5.47
C LYS A 122 -28.52 -13.66 6.49
N TYR A 123 -27.20 -13.56 6.33
CA TYR A 123 -26.37 -12.59 7.08
C TYR A 123 -26.23 -11.30 6.26
N THR A 124 -27.06 -10.30 6.56
CA THR A 124 -27.07 -8.97 5.92
C THR A 124 -26.24 -7.94 6.65
N SER A 125 -25.58 -8.32 7.75
CA SER A 125 -24.71 -7.48 8.57
C SER A 125 -23.66 -8.35 9.24
N GLY A 126 -22.50 -7.76 9.55
CA GLY A 126 -21.43 -8.48 10.23
C GLY A 126 -20.17 -7.64 10.37
N THR A 127 -19.05 -8.32 10.53
CA THR A 127 -17.72 -7.76 10.63
C THR A 127 -16.79 -8.58 9.73
N VAL A 128 -15.82 -7.93 9.09
CA VAL A 128 -14.64 -8.62 8.54
C VAL A 128 -13.68 -8.88 9.70
N ALA A 129 -13.14 -10.10 9.79
CA ALA A 129 -12.16 -10.43 10.80
C ALA A 129 -11.09 -11.36 10.22
N LEU A 130 -9.87 -11.18 10.70
CA LEU A 130 -8.72 -12.03 10.39
C LEU A 130 -8.31 -12.78 11.63
N GLY A 131 -7.82 -14.01 11.43
CA GLY A 131 -7.33 -14.81 12.53
C GLY A 131 -6.64 -16.08 12.08
N THR A 132 -6.11 -16.79 13.06
CA THR A 132 -5.40 -18.05 12.86
C THR A 132 -5.97 -19.09 13.80
N TYR A 133 -5.97 -20.34 13.38
CA TYR A 133 -6.35 -21.46 14.23
C TYR A 133 -5.22 -22.47 14.29
N ALA A 134 -4.87 -22.85 15.52
CA ALA A 134 -3.79 -23.75 15.90
C ALA A 134 -2.33 -23.31 15.59
N TRP A 135 -2.07 -22.27 14.77
CA TRP A 135 -0.70 -21.87 14.35
C TRP A 135 -0.53 -20.36 14.03
N ASN A 136 0.71 -19.94 13.72
CA ASN A 136 1.09 -18.56 13.37
C ASN A 136 0.89 -18.28 11.86
N SER A 137 -0.03 -17.39 11.51
CA SER A 137 -0.04 -16.69 10.21
C SER A 137 0.19 -15.22 10.46
N GLN A 138 0.79 -14.54 9.49
CA GLN A 138 0.95 -13.10 9.47
C GLN A 138 0.00 -12.50 8.45
N PHE A 139 -0.47 -11.30 8.76
CA PHE A 139 -1.32 -10.50 7.88
C PHE A 139 -0.68 -9.15 7.68
N ASP A 140 -0.79 -8.61 6.49
CA ASP A 140 -0.35 -7.27 6.12
C ASP A 140 -1.36 -6.64 5.14
N ASP A 141 -1.22 -5.36 4.85
CA ASP A 141 -1.99 -4.63 3.83
C ASP A 141 -3.52 -4.84 3.93
N VAL A 142 -4.05 -4.88 5.15
CA VAL A 142 -5.48 -5.09 5.43
C VAL A 142 -6.27 -3.85 5.03
N GLN A 143 -7.11 -3.95 4.00
CA GLN A 143 -7.95 -2.86 3.50
C GLN A 143 -9.39 -3.32 3.33
N ILE A 144 -10.36 -2.45 3.65
CA ILE A 144 -11.80 -2.69 3.41
C ILE A 144 -12.37 -1.45 2.73
N SER A 145 -13.08 -1.62 1.61
CA SER A 145 -13.77 -0.54 0.89
C SER A 145 -15.20 -0.91 0.56
N ASN A 146 -16.10 0.07 0.55
CA ASN A 146 -17.53 -0.13 0.23
C ASN A 146 -17.92 0.44 -1.15
N ASP A 147 -16.93 0.85 -1.96
CA ASP A 147 -17.11 1.63 -3.19
C ASP A 147 -17.47 0.80 -4.44
N LEU A 148 -18.43 -0.11 -4.28
CA LEU A 148 -19.02 -0.83 -5.41
C LEU A 148 -20.27 -0.04 -5.86
N THR A 149 -20.00 1.10 -6.51
CA THR A 149 -20.94 1.98 -7.23
C THR A 149 -22.18 2.47 -6.48
N VAL A 150 -22.02 3.35 -5.48
CA VAL A 150 -22.82 4.59 -5.31
C VAL A 150 -21.93 5.57 -4.52
N ALA A 151 -21.75 6.79 -5.05
CA ALA A 151 -20.95 7.86 -4.47
C ALA A 151 -21.17 8.06 -2.95
N ALA A 152 -20.18 7.66 -2.14
CA ALA A 152 -19.88 8.22 -0.82
C ALA A 152 -18.52 7.68 -0.33
N SER A 153 -17.61 8.60 -0.02
CA SER A 153 -16.19 8.44 0.33
C SER A 153 -15.78 7.21 1.17
N PRO A 154 -14.54 6.71 0.97
CA PRO A 154 -14.03 5.47 1.58
C PRO A 154 -13.76 5.57 3.10
N PRO A 155 -13.84 4.46 3.85
CA PRO A 155 -13.25 4.37 5.18
C PRO A 155 -11.73 4.20 5.09
N ARG A 156 -11.00 5.02 5.88
CA ARG A 156 -9.53 5.13 5.89
C ARG A 156 -8.89 4.22 6.95
N PHE A 157 -7.71 3.67 6.64
CA PHE A 157 -6.69 3.32 7.63
C PHE A 157 -5.34 3.92 7.23
N TYR A 158 -4.95 4.99 7.92
CA TYR A 158 -3.57 5.48 8.03
C TYR A 158 -3.38 5.99 9.46
N THR A 159 -2.25 5.66 10.08
CA THR A 159 -1.81 6.32 11.31
C THR A 159 -0.53 7.09 11.05
N SER A 160 -0.71 8.35 10.63
CA SER A 160 0.21 9.45 10.90
C SER A 160 -0.62 10.59 11.51
N GLY A 161 -0.29 11.02 12.72
CA GLY A 161 -0.87 12.21 13.37
C GLY A 161 -2.22 11.99 14.08
N SER A 162 -2.19 12.12 15.41
CA SER A 162 -3.23 12.47 16.40
C SER A 162 -4.71 12.08 16.28
N HIS A 163 -5.22 11.40 15.26
CA HIS A 163 -6.64 11.05 15.14
C HIS A 163 -6.87 9.73 14.40
N ALA A 164 -6.72 8.60 15.09
CA ALA A 164 -7.24 7.32 14.62
C ALA A 164 -8.17 6.75 15.70
N SER A 165 -9.46 6.61 15.43
CA SER A 165 -10.38 5.96 16.36
C SER A 165 -10.34 4.44 16.16
N THR A 166 -9.72 3.72 17.09
CA THR A 166 -9.78 2.25 17.17
C THR A 166 -10.68 1.86 18.34
N SER A 167 -11.72 1.07 18.10
CA SER A 167 -12.61 0.57 19.16
C SER A 167 -12.42 -0.92 19.37
N ILE A 168 -12.28 -1.33 20.63
CA ILE A 168 -12.26 -2.73 21.09
C ILE A 168 -13.59 -2.96 21.82
N SER A 169 -14.49 -3.78 21.26
CA SER A 169 -15.69 -4.23 21.98
C SER A 169 -15.46 -5.63 22.55
N ILE A 170 -15.65 -5.75 23.87
CA ILE A 170 -15.53 -6.98 24.62
C ILE A 170 -16.95 -7.40 25.00
N LYS A 171 -17.40 -8.54 24.45
CA LYS A 171 -18.61 -9.24 24.90
C LYS A 171 -18.20 -10.38 25.80
N SER A 172 -18.59 -10.35 27.06
CA SER A 172 -18.63 -11.55 27.89
C SER A 172 -20.01 -11.76 28.48
N SER A 173 -20.33 -13.04 28.69
CA SER A 173 -21.39 -13.49 29.56
C SER A 173 -21.08 -13.08 30.99
N SER A 174 -21.97 -12.27 31.59
CA SER A 174 -22.15 -12.01 33.04
C SER A 174 -20.99 -11.50 33.91
N ASP A 175 -19.71 -11.69 33.60
CA ASP A 175 -18.60 -11.36 34.50
C ASP A 175 -17.64 -10.33 33.89
N LEU A 176 -18.04 -9.05 33.89
CA LEU A 176 -17.15 -7.94 33.50
C LEU A 176 -16.25 -7.46 34.66
N ASP A 177 -16.45 -7.96 35.87
CA ASP A 177 -15.75 -7.53 37.09
C ASP A 177 -14.23 -7.84 37.06
N ASN A 178 -13.79 -8.77 36.20
CA ASN A 178 -12.39 -9.20 36.07
C ASN A 178 -11.69 -8.70 34.80
N LEU A 179 -12.31 -7.78 34.04
CA LEU A 179 -11.68 -7.25 32.83
C LEU A 179 -10.51 -6.32 33.18
N SER A 180 -9.33 -6.61 32.63
CA SER A 180 -8.19 -5.70 32.63
C SER A 180 -7.66 -5.46 31.22
N ILE A 181 -7.35 -4.19 30.94
CA ILE A 181 -6.74 -3.75 29.68
C ILE A 181 -5.44 -3.07 30.02
N SER A 182 -4.36 -3.52 29.40
CA SER A 182 -3.03 -2.91 29.55
C SER A 182 -2.42 -2.56 28.21
N VAL A 183 -1.73 -1.42 28.17
CA VAL A 183 -0.90 -1.00 27.04
C VAL A 183 0.54 -1.08 27.50
N THR A 184 1.34 -1.86 26.77
CA THR A 184 2.73 -2.11 27.11
C THR A 184 3.62 -1.72 25.93
N ASN A 185 4.71 -1.03 26.23
CA ASN A 185 5.81 -0.76 25.29
C ASN A 185 7.07 -1.55 25.76
N PRO A 186 8.20 -1.50 25.04
CA PRO A 186 9.43 -2.19 25.46
C PRO A 186 9.99 -1.78 26.83
N THR A 187 9.59 -0.61 27.36
CA THR A 187 10.00 -0.10 28.68
C THR A 187 9.05 -0.50 29.82
N GLY A 188 7.92 -1.13 29.51
CA GLY A 188 6.96 -1.63 30.49
C GLY A 188 5.51 -1.23 30.19
N THR A 189 4.63 -1.53 31.15
CA THR A 189 3.20 -1.18 31.05
C THR A 189 3.04 0.31 31.30
N ILE A 190 2.60 1.05 30.28
CA ILE A 190 2.44 2.50 30.34
C ILE A 190 1.03 2.94 30.70
N TRP A 191 0.07 2.02 30.62
CA TRP A 191 -1.31 2.29 31.02
C TRP A 191 -2.03 0.98 31.38
N THR A 192 -2.92 1.05 32.37
CA THR A 192 -3.79 -0.05 32.74
C THR A 192 -5.14 0.51 33.20
N LYS A 193 -6.23 -0.11 32.74
CA LYS A 193 -7.57 0.12 33.29
C LYS A 193 -8.22 -1.21 33.60
N THR A 194 -8.69 -1.33 34.83
CA THR A 194 -9.55 -2.40 35.31
C THR A 194 -11.01 -1.97 35.17
N ALA A 195 -11.92 -2.95 35.15
CA ALA A 195 -13.35 -2.75 34.90
C ALA A 195 -13.93 -1.46 35.54
N ASP A 196 -14.52 -0.61 34.70
CA ASP A 196 -15.23 0.60 35.13
C ASP A 196 -16.57 0.19 35.78
N PRO A 197 -16.99 0.77 36.92
CA PRO A 197 -18.32 0.53 37.50
C PRO A 197 -19.46 0.81 36.51
N ALA A 198 -19.26 1.68 35.52
CA ALA A 198 -20.22 1.94 34.46
C ALA A 198 -20.39 0.79 33.46
N TRP A 199 -19.49 -0.18 33.44
CA TRP A 199 -19.56 -1.40 32.61
C TRP A 199 -20.36 -2.51 33.29
N VAL A 200 -20.58 -2.42 34.60
CA VAL A 200 -21.32 -3.38 35.41
C VAL A 200 -22.80 -3.32 35.02
N GLY A 201 -23.33 -4.41 34.45
CA GLY A 201 -24.73 -4.53 34.03
C GLY A 201 -25.00 -4.18 32.55
N THR A 202 -24.00 -3.73 31.80
CA THR A 202 -24.09 -3.58 30.34
C THR A 202 -23.57 -4.84 29.63
N LYS A 203 -24.25 -5.30 28.57
CA LYS A 203 -23.84 -6.48 27.78
C LYS A 203 -22.60 -6.25 26.89
N ASP A 204 -22.11 -5.01 26.84
CA ASP A 204 -21.05 -4.57 25.94
C ASP A 204 -20.12 -3.59 26.68
N ALA A 205 -18.84 -3.94 26.86
CA ALA A 205 -17.80 -2.98 27.22
C ALA A 205 -17.08 -2.56 25.94
N THR A 206 -17.17 -1.29 25.56
CA THR A 206 -16.45 -0.76 24.39
C THR A 206 -15.39 0.20 24.88
N VAL A 207 -14.14 -0.07 24.53
CA VAL A 207 -12.99 0.81 24.79
C VAL A 207 -12.61 1.48 23.48
N ARG A 208 -12.75 2.79 23.43
CA ARG A 208 -12.59 3.64 22.25
C ARG A 208 -11.29 4.42 22.38
N PHE A 209 -10.34 4.16 21.50
CA PHE A 209 -9.24 5.06 21.27
C PHE A 209 -9.73 6.33 20.56
N PRO A 210 -9.23 7.53 20.90
CA PRO A 210 -8.33 7.83 22.02
C PRO A 210 -9.05 8.08 23.36
N ASN A 211 -10.38 8.18 23.37
CA ASN A 211 -11.16 8.72 24.50
C ASN A 211 -11.03 7.92 25.82
N ASP A 212 -10.98 6.59 25.74
CA ASP A 212 -10.86 5.70 26.91
C ASP A 212 -9.40 5.45 27.33
N PHE A 213 -8.44 5.94 26.55
CA PHE A 213 -6.99 5.89 26.83
C PHE A 213 -6.46 7.24 27.34
N SER A 214 -7.35 8.10 27.86
CA SER A 214 -6.95 9.39 28.44
C SER A 214 -5.85 9.17 29.50
N GLY A 215 -4.63 9.64 29.21
CA GLY A 215 -3.44 9.48 30.04
C GLY A 215 -2.38 8.49 29.53
N ALA A 216 -2.67 7.63 28.54
CA ALA A 216 -1.65 6.81 27.88
C ALA A 216 -0.90 7.66 26.83
N ASN A 217 0.33 8.08 27.14
CA ASN A 217 1.17 8.77 26.16
C ASN A 217 1.72 7.76 25.14
N VAL A 218 0.94 7.46 24.09
CA VAL A 218 1.33 6.56 22.98
C VAL A 218 1.99 7.30 21.81
N ASN A 219 2.47 8.53 22.02
CA ASN A 219 3.14 9.32 20.99
C ASN A 219 4.59 8.87 20.74
N THR A 220 5.07 7.86 21.47
CA THR A 220 6.44 7.36 21.29
C THR A 220 6.44 6.28 20.20
N PRO A 221 7.39 6.27 19.28
CA PRO A 221 7.54 5.18 18.32
C PRO A 221 7.79 3.84 19.02
N GLY A 222 7.21 2.77 18.48
CA GLY A 222 7.44 1.41 18.96
C GLY A 222 6.28 0.46 18.68
N THR A 223 6.50 -0.81 19.00
CA THR A 223 5.46 -1.83 19.01
C THR A 223 4.72 -1.78 20.35
N TYR A 224 3.44 -1.48 20.27
CA TYR A 224 2.51 -1.48 21.38
C TYR A 224 1.72 -2.78 21.41
N ILE A 225 1.69 -3.37 22.60
CA ILE A 225 0.87 -4.54 22.86
C ILE A 225 -0.34 -4.07 23.65
N VAL A 226 -1.51 -4.11 23.01
CA VAL A 226 -2.78 -3.95 23.71
C VAL A 226 -3.24 -5.34 24.12
N LYS A 227 -3.18 -5.59 25.43
CA LYS A 227 -3.55 -6.87 26.02
C LYS A 227 -4.86 -6.72 26.75
N THR A 228 -5.86 -7.52 26.36
CA THR A 228 -7.12 -7.63 27.09
C THR A 228 -7.15 -8.99 27.78
N THR A 229 -7.39 -9.00 29.09
CA THR A 229 -7.49 -10.22 29.88
C THR A 229 -8.83 -10.25 30.59
N LEU A 230 -9.57 -11.33 30.38
CA LEU A 230 -10.82 -11.65 31.04
C LEU A 230 -10.67 -13.04 31.66
N ASP A 231 -10.70 -13.12 32.99
CA ASP A 231 -10.40 -14.33 33.77
C ASP A 231 -9.07 -14.99 33.33
N THR A 232 -9.13 -16.08 32.55
CA THR A 232 -7.97 -16.81 32.00
C THR A 232 -7.72 -16.55 30.52
N ASP A 233 -8.66 -15.91 29.82
CA ASP A 233 -8.57 -15.68 28.38
C ASP A 233 -7.89 -14.35 28.08
N THR A 234 -6.85 -14.41 27.25
CA THR A 234 -6.08 -13.23 26.82
C THR A 234 -6.25 -13.03 25.32
N SER A 235 -6.60 -11.81 24.91
CA SER A 235 -6.47 -11.35 23.53
C SER A 235 -5.36 -10.31 23.43
N ILE A 236 -4.61 -10.39 22.33
CA ILE A 236 -3.45 -9.54 22.06
C ILE A 236 -3.66 -8.86 20.72
N LEU A 237 -3.65 -7.53 20.71
CA LEU A 237 -3.54 -6.71 19.51
C LEU A 237 -2.15 -6.11 19.48
N LEU A 238 -1.45 -6.31 18.36
CA LEU A 238 -0.18 -5.65 18.07
C LEU A 238 -0.49 -4.39 17.28
N MET A 239 -0.06 -3.25 17.79
CA MET A 239 -0.10 -1.98 17.09
C MET A 239 1.34 -1.50 16.94
N GLU A 240 1.77 -1.20 15.73
CA GLU A 240 3.05 -0.54 15.51
C GLU A 240 2.78 0.95 15.30
N VAL A 241 3.23 1.77 16.25
CA VAL A 241 3.26 3.22 16.05
C VAL A 241 4.66 3.52 15.56
N LYS A 242 4.82 3.73 14.26
CA LYS A 242 6.09 4.20 13.70
C LYS A 242 6.23 5.70 13.96
N ASP A 243 7.46 6.18 13.97
CA ASP A 243 7.68 7.61 13.75
C ASP A 243 6.92 8.04 12.49
N PRO A 244 6.29 9.23 12.49
CA PRO A 244 5.87 9.81 11.23
C PRO A 244 7.09 9.88 10.31
N PRO A 245 6.95 9.55 9.02
CA PRO A 245 8.08 9.61 8.10
C PRO A 245 8.62 11.04 8.07
N ASP A 246 9.96 11.18 8.03
CA ASP A 246 10.62 12.49 7.92
C ASP A 246 10.15 13.25 6.66
N VAL A 247 9.91 12.51 5.58
CA VAL A 247 9.35 12.98 4.31
C VAL A 247 8.52 11.84 3.71
N ALA A 248 7.32 12.15 3.23
CA ALA A 248 6.47 11.24 2.46
C ALA A 248 6.27 11.76 1.05
N PHE A 249 6.52 10.94 0.04
CA PHE A 249 6.36 11.34 -1.37
C PHE A 249 5.78 10.20 -2.19
N VAL A 250 5.27 10.54 -3.37
CA VAL A 250 4.77 9.59 -4.38
C VAL A 250 5.70 9.63 -5.59
N VAL A 251 6.08 8.46 -6.09
CA VAL A 251 6.81 8.33 -7.37
C VAL A 251 5.83 7.82 -8.42
N ILE A 252 5.75 8.53 -9.53
CA ILE A 252 5.00 8.17 -10.73
C ILE A 252 6.03 7.93 -11.83
N THR A 253 5.80 6.92 -12.67
CA THR A 253 6.69 6.63 -13.80
C THR A 253 5.89 6.15 -14.99
N ASP A 254 6.43 6.31 -16.20
CA ASP A 254 5.93 5.71 -17.45
C ASP A 254 4.43 5.93 -17.61
N SER A 255 4.01 7.18 -17.37
CA SER A 255 2.58 7.52 -17.44
C SER A 255 2.08 7.59 -18.87
N HIS A 256 2.96 7.82 -19.86
CA HIS A 256 2.61 7.89 -21.28
C HIS A 256 1.32 8.70 -21.51
N TYR A 257 1.21 9.86 -20.84
CA TYR A 257 0.05 10.73 -20.92
C TYR A 257 -0.13 11.20 -22.37
N ASP A 258 -1.32 10.98 -22.93
CA ASP A 258 -1.61 11.15 -24.35
C ASP A 258 -2.46 12.41 -24.60
N ALA A 259 -2.54 12.83 -25.86
CA ALA A 259 -3.23 14.02 -26.32
C ALA A 259 -4.75 14.00 -26.09
N GLY A 260 -5.37 12.84 -25.82
CA GLY A 260 -6.78 12.77 -25.42
C GLY A 260 -7.40 11.37 -25.36
N ASP A 261 -8.68 11.30 -24.98
CA ASP A 261 -9.38 10.06 -24.62
C ASP A 261 -9.83 9.19 -25.81
N ALA A 262 -9.50 9.58 -27.04
CA ALA A 262 -9.84 8.84 -28.26
C ALA A 262 -8.70 7.92 -28.76
N THR A 263 -7.57 7.89 -28.05
CA THR A 263 -6.37 7.16 -28.47
C THR A 263 -6.29 5.77 -27.83
N LYS A 264 -5.31 4.96 -28.26
CA LYS A 264 -5.03 3.66 -27.63
C LYS A 264 -4.63 3.78 -26.17
N LEU A 265 -4.11 4.93 -25.75
CA LEU A 265 -3.62 5.22 -24.41
C LEU A 265 -4.59 6.06 -23.57
N ALA A 266 -5.84 6.26 -24.03
CA ALA A 266 -6.88 6.94 -23.26
C ALA A 266 -7.04 6.40 -21.82
N LYS A 267 -6.83 5.09 -21.63
CA LYS A 267 -6.83 4.47 -20.31
C LYS A 267 -5.74 5.05 -19.40
N SER A 268 -4.57 5.40 -19.94
CA SER A 268 -3.49 5.98 -19.16
C SER A 268 -3.89 7.33 -18.58
N ASN A 269 -4.50 8.20 -19.40
CA ASN A 269 -5.03 9.49 -18.96
C ASN A 269 -6.05 9.31 -17.82
N HIS A 270 -6.97 8.36 -17.94
CA HIS A 270 -7.93 8.07 -16.88
C HIS A 270 -7.25 7.55 -15.59
N ARG A 271 -6.26 6.66 -15.70
CA ARG A 271 -5.50 6.16 -14.53
C ARG A 271 -4.76 7.29 -13.82
N MET A 272 -4.15 8.19 -14.58
CA MET A 272 -3.50 9.39 -14.04
C MET A 272 -4.51 10.28 -13.32
N GLN A 273 -5.66 10.59 -13.94
CA GLN A 273 -6.74 11.37 -13.31
C GLN A 273 -7.24 10.74 -12.00
N HIS A 274 -7.39 9.41 -11.98
CA HIS A 274 -7.71 8.70 -10.74
C HIS A 274 -6.64 8.89 -9.68
N LEU A 275 -5.36 8.69 -10.03
CA LEU A 275 -4.24 8.89 -9.10
C LEU A 275 -4.16 10.32 -8.54
N GLN A 276 -4.38 11.35 -9.37
CA GLN A 276 -4.42 12.74 -8.90
C GLN A 276 -5.56 12.94 -7.91
N ASN A 277 -6.75 12.41 -8.20
CA ASN A 277 -7.87 12.47 -7.26
C ASN A 277 -7.53 11.75 -5.95
N ASP A 278 -6.86 10.61 -6.01
CA ASP A 278 -6.48 9.86 -4.81
C ASP A 278 -5.43 10.60 -3.98
N ILE A 279 -4.44 11.24 -4.61
CA ILE A 279 -3.45 12.09 -3.92
C ILE A 279 -4.16 13.28 -3.26
N ASN A 280 -4.96 14.02 -4.02
CA ASN A 280 -5.61 15.25 -3.56
C ASN A 280 -6.63 14.98 -2.45
N ASN A 281 -7.35 13.86 -2.53
CA ASN A 281 -8.37 13.49 -1.55
C ASN A 281 -7.84 12.60 -0.42
N GLN A 282 -6.55 12.27 -0.44
CA GLN A 282 -5.91 11.35 0.52
C GLN A 282 -6.66 10.01 0.56
N GLY A 283 -6.98 9.48 -0.63
CA GLY A 283 -7.76 8.26 -0.81
C GLY A 283 -6.99 7.03 -0.37
N TYR A 284 -5.71 6.98 -0.72
CA TYR A 284 -4.82 5.85 -0.42
C TYR A 284 -3.70 6.16 0.53
N PHE A 285 -3.41 7.41 0.90
CA PHE A 285 -2.33 7.80 1.83
C PHE A 285 -2.54 9.25 2.28
N PRO A 286 -1.95 9.70 3.40
CA PRO A 286 -1.93 11.11 3.78
C PRO A 286 -1.35 11.95 2.65
N LEU A 287 -1.66 13.25 2.62
CA LEU A 287 -1.15 14.12 1.57
C LEU A 287 0.39 14.07 1.57
N PRO A 288 1.04 13.69 0.46
CA PRO A 288 2.49 13.63 0.40
C PRO A 288 3.08 15.05 0.34
N ASP A 289 4.32 15.18 0.82
CA ASP A 289 5.10 16.42 0.75
C ASP A 289 5.34 16.87 -0.70
N PHE A 290 5.47 15.90 -1.60
CA PHE A 290 5.56 16.12 -3.05
C PHE A 290 5.34 14.83 -3.86
N VAL A 291 5.21 15.02 -5.18
CA VAL A 291 5.16 13.96 -6.20
C VAL A 291 6.38 14.07 -7.11
N VAL A 292 7.00 12.95 -7.46
CA VAL A 292 8.09 12.90 -8.44
C VAL A 292 7.61 12.08 -9.64
N SER A 293 7.90 12.54 -10.86
CA SER A 293 7.59 11.82 -12.09
C SER A 293 8.88 11.48 -12.84
N THR A 294 9.26 10.20 -12.93
CA THR A 294 10.63 9.77 -13.28
C THR A 294 10.95 9.70 -14.77
N GLY A 295 9.99 9.98 -15.66
CA GLY A 295 10.22 9.95 -17.10
C GLY A 295 9.13 9.21 -17.86
N ASP A 296 9.23 9.29 -19.19
CA ASP A 296 8.22 8.85 -20.17
C ASP A 296 6.82 9.26 -19.73
N ASN A 297 6.73 10.55 -19.40
CA ASN A 297 5.53 11.15 -18.85
C ASN A 297 4.45 11.31 -19.93
N THR A 298 4.87 11.41 -21.19
CA THR A 298 4.02 11.47 -22.37
C THR A 298 4.44 10.39 -23.37
N GLU A 299 3.57 10.04 -24.31
CA GLU A 299 3.90 9.02 -25.32
C GLU A 299 4.82 9.55 -26.42
N ASN A 300 4.58 10.78 -26.91
CA ASN A 300 5.33 11.32 -28.04
C ASN A 300 6.02 12.66 -27.74
N GLY A 301 5.85 13.25 -26.55
CA GLY A 301 6.46 14.53 -26.25
C GLY A 301 5.94 15.69 -27.09
N SER A 302 4.72 15.59 -27.61
CA SER A 302 4.12 16.67 -28.39
C SER A 302 3.69 17.84 -27.52
N VAL A 303 3.54 19.03 -28.12
CA VAL A 303 3.05 20.25 -27.44
C VAL A 303 1.73 19.99 -26.72
N THR A 304 0.82 19.21 -27.33
CA THR A 304 -0.49 18.90 -26.74
C THR A 304 -0.35 17.96 -25.55
N GLU A 305 0.43 16.88 -25.67
CA GLU A 305 0.62 15.92 -24.58
C GLU A 305 1.31 16.58 -23.38
N LEU A 306 2.40 17.31 -23.60
CA LEU A 306 3.14 17.99 -22.53
C LEU A 306 2.30 19.12 -21.90
N GLY A 307 1.50 19.84 -22.68
CA GLY A 307 0.57 20.83 -22.15
C GLY A 307 -0.55 20.22 -21.29
N ASN A 308 -1.08 19.06 -21.71
CA ASN A 308 -2.08 18.33 -20.93
C ASN A 308 -1.47 17.74 -19.64
N LEU A 309 -0.28 17.15 -19.73
CA LEU A 309 0.48 16.66 -18.58
C LEU A 309 0.75 17.80 -17.59
N LYS A 310 1.17 18.98 -18.07
CA LYS A 310 1.38 20.15 -17.21
C LYS A 310 0.10 20.54 -16.48
N THR A 311 -1.03 20.54 -17.18
CA THR A 311 -2.35 20.82 -16.58
C THR A 311 -2.70 19.77 -15.52
N TYR A 312 -2.40 18.50 -15.77
CA TYR A 312 -2.54 17.42 -14.81
C TYR A 312 -1.65 17.65 -13.57
N LEU A 313 -0.36 17.88 -13.74
CA LEU A 313 0.55 18.06 -12.62
C LEU A 313 0.22 19.34 -11.81
N ASP A 314 -0.18 20.42 -12.47
CA ASP A 314 -0.65 21.66 -11.82
C ASP A 314 -1.96 21.48 -11.03
N GLY A 315 -2.71 20.41 -11.30
CA GLY A 315 -3.92 20.04 -10.55
C GLY A 315 -3.65 19.30 -9.25
N LEU A 316 -2.41 18.90 -8.96
CA LEU A 316 -2.04 18.31 -7.67
C LEU A 316 -2.08 19.36 -6.56
N THR A 317 -2.57 19.00 -5.38
CA THR A 317 -2.60 19.88 -4.20
C THR A 317 -1.26 19.93 -3.45
N THR A 318 -0.25 19.25 -3.97
CA THR A 318 1.12 19.19 -3.45
C THR A 318 2.11 19.56 -4.55
N SER A 319 3.37 19.82 -4.18
CA SER A 319 4.41 20.14 -5.15
C SER A 319 4.75 18.92 -6.01
N TYR A 320 5.21 19.15 -7.24
CA TYR A 320 5.66 18.07 -8.12
C TYR A 320 7.02 18.37 -8.74
N TYR A 321 7.75 17.30 -9.05
CA TYR A 321 9.10 17.31 -9.60
C TYR A 321 9.14 16.37 -10.82
N PRO A 322 8.98 16.90 -12.05
CA PRO A 322 8.97 16.09 -13.25
C PRO A 322 10.40 15.91 -13.79
N ILE A 323 10.68 14.76 -14.36
CA ILE A 323 11.94 14.40 -15.01
C ILE A 323 11.63 14.09 -16.48
N VAL A 324 12.40 14.68 -17.40
CA VAL A 324 12.25 14.43 -18.84
C VAL A 324 12.97 13.14 -19.23
N ALA A 325 12.33 12.34 -20.08
CA ALA A 325 12.94 11.17 -20.70
C ALA A 325 12.76 11.10 -22.23
N GLY A 326 13.03 9.93 -22.81
CA GLY A 326 13.02 9.70 -24.25
C GLY A 326 11.67 10.00 -24.90
N HIS A 327 10.59 9.40 -24.40
CA HIS A 327 9.25 9.57 -24.96
C HIS A 327 8.76 11.01 -24.87
N ASP A 328 9.18 11.75 -23.83
CA ASP A 328 8.83 13.17 -23.64
C ASP A 328 9.41 14.11 -24.69
N THR A 329 10.28 13.61 -25.57
CA THR A 329 10.97 14.41 -26.57
C THR A 329 10.95 13.77 -27.96
N LEU A 330 10.19 12.68 -28.17
CA LEU A 330 10.14 11.94 -29.44
C LEU A 330 9.64 12.76 -30.63
N SER A 331 8.80 13.77 -30.40
CA SER A 331 8.32 14.68 -31.45
C SER A 331 9.40 15.63 -31.97
N GLU A 332 10.55 15.68 -31.31
CA GLU A 332 11.68 16.56 -31.59
C GLU A 332 12.91 15.75 -32.05
N SER A 333 13.84 16.40 -32.73
CA SER A 333 15.04 15.73 -33.23
C SER A 333 16.25 16.64 -33.24
N GLY A 334 17.45 16.06 -33.29
CA GLY A 334 18.70 16.81 -33.32
C GLY A 334 18.92 17.64 -32.05
N SER A 335 19.45 18.86 -32.21
CA SER A 335 19.77 19.77 -31.10
C SER A 335 18.55 20.39 -30.42
N ASP A 336 17.37 20.24 -31.02
CA ASP A 336 16.12 20.78 -30.48
C ASP A 336 15.38 19.76 -29.61
N LYS A 337 15.90 18.53 -29.44
CA LYS A 337 15.29 17.47 -28.64
C LYS A 337 15.24 17.88 -27.16
N GLY A 338 14.05 18.22 -26.66
CA GLY A 338 13.79 18.75 -25.31
C GLY A 338 13.33 20.22 -25.28
N HIS A 339 13.22 20.90 -26.42
CA HIS A 339 12.78 22.30 -26.47
C HIS A 339 11.32 22.48 -26.02
N ILE A 340 10.40 21.60 -26.41
CA ILE A 340 9.00 21.67 -25.94
C ILE A 340 8.94 21.44 -24.42
N TRP A 341 9.72 20.49 -23.88
CA TRP A 341 9.84 20.29 -22.43
C TRP A 341 10.31 21.57 -21.73
N ALA A 342 11.41 22.16 -22.21
CA ALA A 342 11.97 23.39 -21.65
C ALA A 342 10.96 24.55 -21.65
N ASN A 343 10.14 24.68 -22.70
CA ASN A 343 9.09 25.70 -22.77
C ASN A 343 7.90 25.42 -21.83
N THR A 344 7.65 24.15 -21.51
CA THR A 344 6.50 23.73 -20.69
C THR A 344 6.81 23.73 -19.19
N PHE A 345 7.97 23.19 -18.81
CA PHE A 345 8.37 22.99 -17.41
C PHE A 345 9.52 23.91 -16.96
N GLY A 346 10.29 24.44 -17.91
CA GLY A 346 11.49 25.25 -17.64
C GLY A 346 12.78 24.50 -17.98
N ALA A 347 13.80 25.23 -18.45
CA ALA A 347 15.12 24.66 -18.74
C ALA A 347 15.88 24.21 -17.48
N ASP A 348 15.44 24.63 -16.29
CA ASP A 348 15.94 24.21 -14.99
C ASP A 348 15.28 22.90 -14.49
N LYS A 349 14.50 22.22 -15.36
CA LYS A 349 13.82 20.94 -15.08
C LYS A 349 14.33 19.78 -15.94
N PHE A 350 15.63 19.79 -16.24
CA PHE A 350 16.35 18.65 -16.81
C PHE A 350 17.00 17.86 -15.66
N SER A 351 18.22 18.21 -15.27
CA SER A 351 18.85 17.72 -14.05
C SER A 351 18.87 18.80 -12.96
N TYR A 352 18.32 18.51 -11.78
CA TYR A 352 18.18 19.48 -10.71
C TYR A 352 18.07 18.81 -9.33
N THR A 353 18.14 19.61 -8.28
CA THR A 353 18.06 19.14 -6.90
C THR A 353 17.06 19.94 -6.09
N TRP A 354 16.54 19.33 -5.03
CA TRP A 354 15.78 20.02 -3.99
C TRP A 354 16.04 19.35 -2.63
N THR A 355 15.60 20.00 -1.56
CA THR A 355 15.78 19.50 -0.20
C THR A 355 14.44 19.48 0.52
N ALA A 356 14.20 18.43 1.30
CA ALA A 356 13.12 18.38 2.29
C ALA A 356 13.68 17.82 3.61
N GLY A 357 13.66 18.64 4.65
CA GLY A 357 14.37 18.35 5.90
C GLY A 357 15.88 18.19 5.68
N ASP A 358 16.44 17.10 6.20
CA ASP A 358 17.85 16.74 6.04
C ASP A 358 18.15 15.87 4.81
N ASN A 359 17.17 15.70 3.94
CA ASN A 359 17.29 14.89 2.74
C ASN A 359 17.57 15.77 1.51
N LEU A 360 18.48 15.30 0.66
CA LEU A 360 18.72 15.81 -0.68
C LEU A 360 18.01 14.89 -1.67
N PHE A 361 17.24 15.48 -2.57
CA PHE A 361 16.61 14.78 -3.67
C PHE A 361 17.24 15.27 -4.98
N ILE A 362 17.58 14.32 -5.84
CA ILE A 362 18.27 14.58 -7.11
C ILE A 362 17.42 14.01 -8.24
N ALA A 363 16.97 14.88 -9.14
CA ALA A 363 16.36 14.49 -10.41
C ALA A 363 17.42 14.56 -11.51
N VAL A 364 17.54 13.49 -12.29
CA VAL A 364 18.46 13.43 -13.43
C VAL A 364 17.65 13.12 -14.67
N ASP A 365 17.74 14.01 -15.66
CA ASP A 365 17.11 13.77 -16.96
C ASP A 365 17.75 12.61 -17.71
N ASP A 366 16.99 12.09 -18.67
CA ASP A 366 17.45 11.02 -19.54
C ASP A 366 17.09 11.30 -21.00
N GLU A 367 18.00 10.97 -21.91
CA GLU A 367 17.77 11.07 -23.37
C GLU A 367 17.25 12.40 -23.94
N ALA A 368 17.40 13.54 -23.25
CA ALA A 368 16.85 14.84 -23.66
C ALA A 368 17.94 15.91 -23.92
N PRO A 369 18.74 15.81 -25.00
CA PRO A 369 19.86 16.70 -25.27
C PRO A 369 19.42 18.07 -25.81
N TYR A 370 18.95 18.96 -24.93
CA TYR A 370 18.57 20.32 -25.29
C TYR A 370 19.54 21.35 -24.73
N GLY A 371 20.11 22.21 -25.59
CA GLY A 371 20.80 23.44 -25.17
C GLY A 371 21.97 23.29 -24.19
N GLY A 372 22.51 22.06 -24.03
CA GLY A 372 23.50 21.73 -23.00
C GLY A 372 22.92 21.53 -21.59
N TYR A 373 21.59 21.55 -21.44
CA TYR A 373 20.87 21.35 -20.19
C TYR A 373 20.61 19.88 -19.86
N GLY A 374 20.36 19.05 -20.88
CA GLY A 374 20.07 17.63 -20.71
C GLY A 374 21.01 16.69 -21.47
N ASN A 375 21.10 15.46 -21.01
CA ASN A 375 21.87 14.34 -21.57
C ASN A 375 21.31 12.99 -21.07
N HIS A 376 21.92 11.89 -21.48
CA HIS A 376 21.71 10.59 -20.84
C HIS A 376 22.49 10.52 -19.52
N ILE A 377 21.94 9.90 -18.47
CA ILE A 377 22.62 9.66 -17.17
C ILE A 377 24.01 9.02 -17.31
N THR A 378 24.25 8.30 -18.40
CA THR A 378 25.52 7.62 -18.70
C THR A 378 26.62 8.54 -19.25
N SER A 379 26.28 9.78 -19.61
CA SER A 379 27.20 10.77 -20.18
C SER A 379 28.26 11.23 -19.16
N ASP A 380 29.45 11.57 -19.64
CA ASP A 380 30.53 12.08 -18.76
C ASP A 380 30.15 13.39 -18.08
N ALA A 381 29.35 14.23 -18.76
CA ALA A 381 28.83 15.47 -18.19
C ALA A 381 27.91 15.19 -17.00
N HIS A 382 26.94 14.26 -17.12
CA HIS A 382 26.05 13.89 -16.01
C HIS A 382 26.80 13.21 -14.87
N LYS A 383 27.70 12.27 -15.16
CA LYS A 383 28.53 11.63 -14.14
C LYS A 383 29.37 12.66 -13.36
N THR A 384 29.95 13.63 -14.05
CA THR A 384 30.72 14.72 -13.40
C THR A 384 29.81 15.62 -12.56
N TRP A 385 28.64 16.01 -13.08
CA TRP A 385 27.68 16.82 -12.34
C TRP A 385 27.13 16.11 -11.10
N LEU A 386 26.79 14.82 -11.23
CA LEU A 386 26.30 13.97 -10.14
C LEU A 386 27.36 13.83 -9.05
N GLN A 387 28.61 13.52 -9.43
CA GLN A 387 29.71 13.45 -8.48
C GLN A 387 29.89 14.78 -7.72
N ASN A 388 29.95 15.90 -8.44
CA ASN A 388 30.08 17.23 -7.80
C ASN A 388 28.90 17.56 -6.88
N THR A 389 27.69 17.13 -7.24
CA THR A 389 26.47 17.33 -6.44
C THR A 389 26.53 16.54 -5.13
N LEU A 390 26.99 15.31 -5.20
CA LEU A 390 27.18 14.44 -4.03
C LEU A 390 28.33 14.93 -3.14
N ASP A 391 29.46 15.30 -3.72
CA ASP A 391 30.63 15.84 -3.00
C ASP A 391 30.32 17.15 -2.27
N ALA A 392 29.42 17.98 -2.84
CA ALA A 392 28.94 19.20 -2.20
C ALA A 392 27.97 18.95 -1.05
N ASN A 393 27.43 17.73 -0.93
CA ASN A 393 26.43 17.35 0.08
C ASN A 393 26.85 16.06 0.83
N PRO A 394 28.03 16.03 1.48
CA PRO A 394 28.57 14.81 2.08
C PRO A 394 27.75 14.29 3.28
N ASP A 395 27.03 15.18 3.97
CA ASP A 395 26.29 14.86 5.20
C ASP A 395 24.78 14.66 4.99
N LYS A 396 24.30 14.71 3.73
CA LYS A 396 22.87 14.58 3.42
C LYS A 396 22.52 13.14 3.08
N LYS A 397 21.31 12.72 3.49
CA LYS A 397 20.68 11.51 2.95
C LYS A 397 20.19 11.80 1.54
N VAL A 398 20.59 11.00 0.57
CA VAL A 398 20.34 11.27 -0.85
C VAL A 398 19.35 10.28 -1.44
N PHE A 399 18.38 10.82 -2.17
CA PHE A 399 17.38 10.09 -2.95
C PHE A 399 17.55 10.50 -4.41
N LEU A 400 17.90 9.55 -5.27
CA LEU A 400 18.09 9.78 -6.70
C LEU A 400 16.84 9.33 -7.47
N PHE A 401 16.47 10.10 -8.49
CA PHE A 401 15.39 9.80 -9.42
C PHE A 401 15.91 9.98 -10.84
N ASN A 402 15.72 8.98 -11.68
CA ASN A 402 16.06 9.00 -13.11
C ASN A 402 15.11 8.07 -13.87
N HIS A 403 15.20 8.08 -15.21
CA HIS A 403 14.35 7.20 -16.00
C HIS A 403 14.95 5.79 -16.15
N SER A 404 16.16 5.70 -16.71
CA SER A 404 16.84 4.41 -16.90
C SER A 404 17.33 3.76 -15.61
N GLY A 405 16.84 2.56 -15.30
CA GLY A 405 17.24 1.82 -14.09
C GLY A 405 18.73 1.48 -13.99
N LEU A 406 19.31 1.69 -12.79
CA LEU A 406 20.71 1.37 -12.52
C LEU A 406 20.92 -0.08 -12.04
N MET A 407 19.83 -0.80 -11.81
CA MET A 407 19.82 -2.22 -11.48
C MET A 407 19.30 -3.06 -12.65
N GLU A 408 19.90 -4.23 -12.86
CA GLU A 408 19.43 -5.16 -13.88
C GLU A 408 18.01 -5.63 -13.55
N PRO A 409 17.01 -5.37 -14.41
CA PRO A 409 15.66 -5.82 -14.17
C PRO A 409 15.56 -7.33 -14.32
N ARG A 410 14.55 -7.91 -13.67
CA ARG A 410 14.15 -9.28 -14.01
C ARG A 410 13.69 -9.31 -15.47
N ASP A 411 14.02 -10.39 -16.17
CA ASP A 411 13.57 -10.56 -17.56
C ASP A 411 12.09 -10.97 -17.60
N ALA A 412 11.22 -9.96 -17.55
CA ALA A 412 9.77 -10.09 -17.66
C ALA A 412 9.29 -9.19 -18.81
N GLY A 413 8.73 -9.81 -19.85
CA GLY A 413 8.21 -9.06 -21.01
C GLY A 413 9.29 -8.40 -21.87
N GLY A 414 10.56 -8.79 -21.75
CA GLY A 414 11.67 -8.21 -22.50
C GLY A 414 12.27 -6.95 -21.87
N ALA A 415 11.89 -6.58 -20.64
CA ALA A 415 12.44 -5.40 -19.93
C ALA A 415 13.98 -5.36 -19.93
N LYS A 416 14.62 -6.52 -19.81
CA LYS A 416 16.08 -6.64 -19.84
C LYS A 416 16.74 -6.14 -21.14
N ASP A 417 16.02 -6.15 -22.26
CA ASP A 417 16.54 -5.63 -23.54
C ASP A 417 16.61 -4.10 -23.57
N PHE A 418 15.89 -3.42 -22.67
CA PHE A 418 15.83 -1.97 -22.53
C PHE A 418 16.73 -1.44 -21.40
N TRP A 419 17.28 -2.33 -20.58
CA TRP A 419 18.21 -1.93 -19.54
C TRP A 419 19.50 -1.32 -20.12
N ILE A 420 19.97 -0.21 -19.53
CA ILE A 420 21.20 0.50 -19.94
C ILE A 420 22.47 -0.34 -19.85
N GLY A 421 22.38 -1.53 -19.27
CA GLY A 421 23.33 -2.60 -19.48
C GLY A 421 24.45 -2.65 -18.45
N SER A 422 25.14 -3.79 -18.46
CA SER A 422 26.12 -4.20 -17.45
C SER A 422 27.44 -3.40 -17.43
N THR A 423 27.58 -2.39 -18.30
CA THR A 423 28.74 -1.49 -18.29
C THR A 423 28.34 -0.09 -17.84
N ALA A 424 27.24 0.45 -18.37
CA ALA A 424 26.84 1.83 -18.08
C ALA A 424 26.21 1.97 -16.69
N ALA A 425 25.33 1.03 -16.29
CA ALA A 425 24.73 1.03 -14.96
C ALA A 425 25.78 0.98 -13.83
N PRO A 426 26.75 0.04 -13.82
CA PRO A 426 27.81 0.05 -12.79
C PRO A 426 28.65 1.32 -12.75
N ALA A 427 28.88 1.99 -13.89
CA ALA A 427 29.67 3.21 -13.93
C ALA A 427 28.97 4.37 -13.19
N VAL A 428 27.65 4.48 -13.30
CA VAL A 428 26.85 5.44 -12.53
C VAL A 428 26.72 5.00 -11.08
N ARG A 429 26.42 3.71 -10.84
CA ARG A 429 26.33 3.18 -9.46
C ARG A 429 27.60 3.40 -8.66
N THR A 430 28.78 3.24 -9.25
CA THR A 430 30.06 3.49 -8.56
C THR A 430 30.11 4.91 -7.96
N ILE A 431 29.52 5.91 -8.62
CA ILE A 431 29.45 7.29 -8.09
C ILE A 431 28.56 7.35 -6.86
N LEU A 432 27.40 6.68 -6.91
CA LEU A 432 26.44 6.62 -5.81
C LEU A 432 26.99 5.83 -4.61
N GLU A 433 27.53 4.64 -4.86
CA GLU A 433 28.04 3.71 -3.85
C GLU A 433 29.30 4.25 -3.15
N ASN A 434 30.05 5.16 -3.80
CA ASN A 434 31.17 5.85 -3.17
C ASN A 434 30.72 6.99 -2.23
N HIS A 435 29.45 7.42 -2.31
CA HIS A 435 28.88 8.43 -1.42
C HIS A 435 28.12 7.75 -0.29
N GLY A 436 28.60 7.91 0.94
CA GLY A 436 28.04 7.24 2.11
C GLY A 436 26.64 7.71 2.54
N GLY A 437 26.04 8.68 1.85
CA GLY A 437 24.73 9.24 2.15
C GLY A 437 23.62 8.82 1.21
N VAL A 438 23.91 8.12 0.09
CA VAL A 438 22.87 7.66 -0.84
C VAL A 438 22.06 6.54 -0.18
N VAL A 439 20.74 6.71 -0.15
CA VAL A 439 19.80 5.76 0.47
C VAL A 439 19.11 4.93 -0.58
N THR A 440 18.66 5.58 -1.65
CA THR A 440 17.87 4.93 -2.69
C THR A 440 17.97 5.64 -4.03
N GLU A 441 17.80 4.87 -5.09
CA GLU A 441 17.51 5.32 -6.44
C GLU A 441 16.09 4.87 -6.82
N PHE A 442 15.40 5.65 -7.66
CA PHE A 442 14.10 5.30 -8.21
C PHE A 442 14.15 5.48 -9.72
N SER A 443 13.77 4.43 -10.44
CA SER A 443 13.72 4.42 -11.90
C SER A 443 12.38 4.01 -12.49
N GLY A 444 12.20 4.39 -13.76
CA GLY A 444 11.14 3.96 -14.64
C GLY A 444 11.62 2.96 -15.70
N HIS A 445 11.14 3.18 -16.93
CA HIS A 445 11.58 2.58 -18.19
C HIS A 445 11.25 1.10 -18.39
N ASP A 446 11.40 0.28 -17.35
CA ASP A 446 11.21 -1.16 -17.45
C ASP A 446 9.74 -1.60 -17.33
N HIS A 447 8.84 -0.69 -16.90
CA HIS A 447 7.41 -0.96 -16.64
C HIS A 447 7.20 -2.15 -15.67
N LEU A 448 8.11 -2.30 -14.71
CA LEU A 448 8.11 -3.38 -13.72
C LEU A 448 8.26 -2.82 -12.31
N ASN A 449 7.50 -3.38 -11.37
CA ASN A 449 7.78 -3.24 -9.96
C ASN A 449 8.81 -4.30 -9.56
N PHE A 450 10.04 -3.89 -9.32
CA PHE A 450 11.07 -4.69 -8.68
C PHE A 450 11.96 -3.76 -7.86
N ALA A 451 12.72 -4.34 -6.93
CA ALA A 451 13.72 -3.61 -6.18
C ALA A 451 14.87 -4.55 -5.84
N GLY A 452 16.04 -3.99 -5.62
CA GLY A 452 17.16 -4.73 -5.06
C GLY A 452 18.15 -3.85 -4.34
N VAL A 453 19.02 -4.50 -3.57
CA VAL A 453 19.97 -3.78 -2.71
C VAL A 453 21.38 -4.13 -3.16
N THR A 454 22.20 -3.11 -3.40
CA THR A 454 23.64 -3.23 -3.67
C THR A 454 24.37 -2.17 -2.85
N ASN A 455 25.41 -2.57 -2.12
CA ASN A 455 26.20 -1.66 -1.26
C ASN A 455 25.33 -0.79 -0.33
N ASP A 456 24.32 -1.43 0.30
CA ASP A 456 23.33 -0.82 1.21
C ASP A 456 22.45 0.28 0.59
N ILE A 457 22.48 0.46 -0.74
CA ILE A 457 21.58 1.34 -1.50
C ILE A 457 20.44 0.50 -2.08
N LEU A 458 19.21 0.97 -1.90
CA LEU A 458 18.01 0.42 -2.56
C LEU A 458 17.89 0.99 -3.97
N TYR A 459 17.71 0.12 -4.96
CA TYR A 459 17.43 0.48 -6.35
C TYR A 459 16.06 -0.07 -6.73
#